data_AF-A0AAW9J4I4-F1
#
_entry.id   AF-A0AAW9J4I4-F1
#
_cell.length_a   1.000
_cell.length_b   1.000
_cell.length_c   1.000
_cell.angle_alpha   90.00
_cell.angle_beta   90.00
_cell.angle_gamma   90.00
#
_symmetry.space_group_name_H-M   'P 1'
#
loop_
_entity.id
_entity.type
_entity.pdbx_description
1 polymer ?
#
loop_
_entity_poly.entity_id
_entity_poly.type
_entity_poly.pdbx_seq_one_letter_code
_entity_poly.pdbx_strand_id
1 'polypeptide(L)'
;DRTMEYGYDDWALSIIAEALGKEDEAQYFLDRSFNYKNMFRKDAVQSPFSDRKLGLVWNKDKNGNWSGSDPRKIGADGLYQGSMWQYSWYGSNDVNGLMDLMGGKEGMLEALQYLFGEHDPDNGSAMLHNAANEVELHAPYLFNFVGRPDKTQYWVRQIYTRETWNTGYASGAVKEKLYRLAPDGYLETMDDDAGTMAMMFVSAAMGIF
;
A
#
# COMPACT_ATOMS: atom_id res chain seq x y z
N ASP A 1 -2.48 9.68 -7.53
CA ASP A 1 -2.03 8.41 -8.12
C ASP A 1 -0.85 8.62 -9.07
N ARG A 2 -0.97 9.46 -10.11
CA ARG A 2 0.03 9.66 -11.18
C ARG A 2 1.47 9.89 -10.70
N THR A 3 1.69 10.73 -9.69
CA THR A 3 3.06 10.96 -9.18
C THR A 3 3.69 9.69 -8.60
N MET A 4 2.88 8.80 -8.02
CA MET A 4 3.33 7.53 -7.47
C MET A 4 3.56 6.51 -8.60
N GLU A 5 2.58 6.39 -9.50
CA GLU A 5 2.62 5.45 -10.63
C GLU A 5 3.77 5.77 -11.58
N TYR A 6 3.91 7.02 -11.99
CA TYR A 6 5.03 7.46 -12.83
C TYR A 6 6.37 7.33 -12.11
N GLY A 7 6.40 7.39 -10.78
CA GLY A 7 7.62 7.13 -10.02
C GLY A 7 8.10 5.68 -10.21
N TYR A 8 7.19 4.73 -10.16
CA TYR A 8 7.50 3.32 -10.40
C TYR A 8 7.85 3.05 -11.87
N ASP A 9 7.13 3.65 -12.81
CA ASP A 9 7.44 3.56 -14.25
C ASP A 9 8.82 4.16 -14.57
N ASP A 10 9.15 5.33 -14.02
CA ASP A 10 10.46 5.97 -14.18
C ASP A 10 11.57 5.06 -13.58
N TRP A 11 11.31 4.37 -12.46
CA TRP A 11 12.27 3.38 -11.95
C TRP A 11 12.44 2.18 -12.90
N ALA A 12 11.37 1.65 -13.48
CA ALA A 12 11.49 0.56 -14.46
C ALA A 12 12.25 1.01 -15.72
N LEU A 13 12.00 2.24 -16.18
CA LEU A 13 12.70 2.83 -17.32
C LEU A 13 14.18 3.05 -17.05
N SER A 14 14.58 3.39 -15.81
CA SER A 14 16.00 3.54 -15.47
C SER A 14 16.76 2.22 -15.62
N ILE A 15 16.16 1.11 -15.19
CA ILE A 15 16.72 -0.25 -15.36
C ILE A 15 16.86 -0.61 -16.85
N ILE A 16 15.85 -0.30 -17.65
CA ILE A 16 15.89 -0.55 -19.10
C ILE A 16 16.98 0.29 -19.77
N ALA A 17 17.09 1.58 -19.41
CA ALA A 17 18.11 2.48 -19.96
C ALA A 17 19.53 2.02 -19.59
N GLU A 18 19.75 1.59 -18.34
CA GLU A 18 21.02 1.03 -17.88
C GLU A 18 21.40 -0.21 -18.68
N ALA A 19 20.46 -1.14 -18.88
CA ALA A 19 20.68 -2.36 -19.68
C ALA A 19 21.01 -2.08 -21.16
N LEU A 20 20.60 -0.93 -21.68
CA LEU A 20 20.91 -0.46 -23.04
C LEU A 20 22.19 0.38 -23.14
N GLY A 21 22.91 0.60 -22.02
CA GLY A 21 24.11 1.43 -21.97
C GLY A 21 23.84 2.94 -22.09
N LYS A 22 22.65 3.38 -21.71
CA LYS A 22 22.21 4.79 -21.75
C LYS A 22 22.29 5.42 -20.36
N GLU A 23 23.52 5.69 -19.90
CA GLU A 23 23.79 6.09 -18.51
C GLU A 23 23.11 7.41 -18.11
N ASP A 24 23.12 8.43 -18.98
CA ASP A 24 22.49 9.73 -18.70
C ASP A 24 20.96 9.59 -18.55
N GLU A 25 20.31 8.84 -19.43
CA GLU A 25 18.88 8.56 -19.34
C GLU A 25 18.53 7.68 -18.13
N ALA A 26 19.36 6.69 -17.81
CA ALA A 26 19.18 5.86 -16.63
C ALA A 26 19.18 6.72 -15.35
N GLN A 27 20.17 7.59 -15.19
CA GLN A 27 20.24 8.50 -14.05
C GLN A 27 19.04 9.47 -14.03
N TYR A 28 18.67 10.04 -15.18
CA TYR A 28 17.52 10.95 -15.31
C TYR A 28 16.21 10.31 -14.82
N PHE A 29 15.93 9.08 -15.25
CA PHE A 29 14.73 8.36 -14.84
C PHE A 29 14.79 7.92 -13.37
N LEU A 30 15.97 7.48 -12.90
CA LEU A 30 16.16 7.12 -11.50
C LEU A 30 15.89 8.30 -10.56
N ASP A 31 16.42 9.49 -10.88
CA ASP A 31 16.21 10.69 -10.05
C ASP A 31 14.72 11.07 -9.99
N ARG A 32 14.01 10.94 -11.10
CA ARG A 32 12.57 11.22 -11.17
C ARG A 32 11.73 10.19 -10.42
N SER A 33 12.17 8.94 -10.34
CA SER A 33 11.45 7.87 -9.63
C SER A 33 11.21 8.22 -8.16
N PHE A 34 12.06 9.08 -7.57
CA PHE A 34 11.94 9.52 -6.19
C PHE A 34 11.00 10.71 -5.97
N ASN A 35 10.27 11.17 -6.99
CA ASN A 35 9.35 12.32 -6.87
C ASN A 35 8.19 12.08 -5.90
N TYR A 36 7.87 10.84 -5.56
CA TYR A 36 6.91 10.52 -4.50
C TYR A 36 7.26 11.18 -3.16
N LYS A 37 8.56 11.40 -2.89
CA LYS A 37 9.05 12.06 -1.67
C LYS A 37 8.50 13.49 -1.54
N ASN A 38 8.21 14.15 -2.66
CA ASN A 38 7.62 15.50 -2.69
C ASN A 38 6.14 15.52 -2.29
N MET A 39 5.47 14.37 -2.34
CA MET A 39 4.06 14.20 -1.97
C MET A 39 3.90 13.71 -0.53
N PHE A 40 4.99 13.47 0.20
CA PHE A 40 4.93 12.89 1.54
C PHE A 40 4.70 13.95 2.62
N ARG A 41 3.54 13.90 3.26
CA ARG A 41 3.19 14.73 4.41
C ARG A 41 3.48 13.97 5.69
N LYS A 42 4.52 14.39 6.42
CA LYS A 42 5.03 13.70 7.63
C LYS A 42 4.08 13.73 8.83
N ASP A 43 3.14 14.67 8.86
CA ASP A 43 2.27 14.96 10.01
C ASP A 43 0.79 14.69 9.73
N ALA A 44 0.49 13.65 8.94
CA ALA A 44 -0.84 13.42 8.39
C ALA A 44 -1.85 12.91 9.45
N VAL A 45 -1.48 11.93 10.26
CA VAL A 45 -2.39 11.25 11.21
C VAL A 45 -1.72 11.08 12.57
N GLN A 46 -2.47 11.21 13.66
CA GLN A 46 -1.95 10.88 15.00
C GLN A 46 -1.83 9.36 15.15
N SER A 47 -0.67 8.88 15.60
CA SER A 47 -0.53 7.46 15.94
C SER A 47 -1.38 7.11 17.17
N PRO A 48 -2.13 5.99 17.16
CA PRO A 48 -2.79 5.47 18.35
C PRO A 48 -1.84 4.66 19.25
N PHE A 49 -0.60 4.41 18.81
CA PHE A 49 0.37 3.58 19.52
C PHE A 49 1.42 4.41 20.28
N SER A 50 1.58 5.68 19.93
CA SER A 50 2.59 6.57 20.50
C SER A 50 2.23 8.06 20.26
N ASP A 51 3.09 8.97 20.74
CA ASP A 51 2.94 10.42 20.50
C ASP A 51 3.34 10.83 19.07
N ARG A 52 3.77 9.90 18.20
CA ARG A 52 4.20 10.20 16.83
C ARG A 52 3.05 10.66 15.93
N LYS A 53 3.41 11.44 14.92
CA LYS A 53 2.56 11.62 13.74
C LYS A 53 2.99 10.63 12.66
N LEU A 54 2.02 9.93 12.09
CA LEU A 54 2.19 9.06 10.95
C LEU A 54 2.15 9.91 9.67
N GLY A 55 3.13 9.67 8.80
CA GLY A 55 3.22 10.32 7.51
C GLY A 55 2.56 9.51 6.40
N LEU A 56 1.98 10.20 5.42
CA LEU A 56 1.30 9.61 4.26
C LEU A 56 1.64 10.40 2.99
N VAL A 57 1.45 9.78 1.83
CA VAL A 57 1.32 10.56 0.60
C VAL A 57 0.04 11.37 0.68
N TRP A 58 0.12 12.65 0.31
CA TRP A 58 -0.98 13.59 0.43
C TRP A 58 -0.97 14.56 -0.75
N ASN A 59 -2.15 14.95 -1.21
CA ASN A 59 -2.25 15.83 -2.36
C ASN A 59 -1.76 17.24 -2.08
N LYS A 60 -1.30 17.92 -3.14
CA LYS A 60 -0.99 19.34 -3.12
C LYS A 60 -1.85 20.09 -4.12
N ASP A 61 -2.28 21.30 -3.76
CA ASP A 61 -2.86 22.24 -4.71
C ASP A 61 -1.77 22.81 -5.63
N LYS A 62 -2.19 23.60 -6.63
CA LYS A 62 -1.29 24.26 -7.59
C LYS A 62 -0.28 25.22 -6.97
N ASN A 63 -0.49 25.63 -5.71
CA ASN A 63 0.40 26.51 -4.96
C ASN A 63 1.35 25.72 -4.05
N GLY A 64 1.26 24.39 -4.04
CA GLY A 64 2.08 23.50 -3.21
C GLY A 64 1.55 23.26 -1.80
N ASN A 65 0.36 23.77 -1.45
CA ASN A 65 -0.24 23.53 -0.14
C ASN A 65 -0.92 22.17 -0.10
N TRP A 66 -0.88 21.50 1.04
CA TRP A 66 -1.61 20.24 1.23
C TRP A 66 -3.11 20.42 1.00
N SER A 67 -3.72 19.54 0.20
CA SER A 67 -5.14 19.55 -0.17
C SER A 67 -5.73 18.13 -0.04
N GLY A 68 -7.05 18.02 0.10
CA GLY A 68 -7.74 16.76 0.42
C GLY A 68 -8.14 16.69 1.90
N SER A 69 -9.17 15.88 2.20
CA SER A 69 -9.87 15.93 3.50
C SER A 69 -9.87 14.63 4.29
N ASP A 70 -9.93 13.48 3.63
CA ASP A 70 -9.97 12.17 4.30
C ASP A 70 -9.04 11.17 3.61
N PRO A 71 -7.91 10.77 4.26
CA PRO A 71 -6.94 9.87 3.65
C PRO A 71 -7.44 8.44 3.50
N ARG A 72 -8.59 8.10 4.09
CA ARG A 72 -9.20 6.75 4.05
C ARG A 72 -10.16 6.58 2.89
N LYS A 73 -10.61 7.68 2.27
CA LYS A 73 -11.66 7.66 1.27
C LYS A 73 -11.13 7.12 -0.06
N ILE A 74 -11.68 5.99 -0.51
CA ILE A 74 -11.34 5.36 -1.79
C ILE A 74 -11.92 6.19 -2.94
N GLY A 75 -11.14 6.37 -4.01
CA GLY A 75 -11.56 7.10 -5.21
C GLY A 75 -11.65 8.61 -5.03
N ALA A 76 -11.20 9.13 -3.88
CA ALA A 76 -11.19 10.56 -3.59
C ALA A 76 -9.89 11.21 -4.04
N ASP A 77 -9.89 12.55 -4.10
CA ASP A 77 -8.67 13.33 -4.26
C ASP A 77 -7.85 12.91 -5.51
N GLY A 78 -8.54 12.54 -6.60
CA GLY A 78 -7.89 12.15 -7.84
C GLY A 78 -7.05 10.87 -7.73
N LEU A 79 -7.40 9.97 -6.80
CA LEU A 79 -6.86 8.61 -6.73
C LEU A 79 -7.79 7.65 -7.46
N TYR A 80 -7.22 6.79 -8.32
CA TYR A 80 -7.97 5.73 -9.00
C TYR A 80 -8.12 4.50 -8.11
N GLN A 81 -9.37 4.15 -7.76
CA GLN A 81 -9.75 2.93 -7.00
C GLN A 81 -8.96 2.64 -5.70
N GLY A 82 -8.30 3.66 -5.14
CA GLY A 82 -7.55 3.57 -3.90
C GLY A 82 -7.69 4.81 -3.03
N SER A 83 -7.14 4.74 -1.82
CA SER A 83 -7.08 5.83 -0.84
C SER A 83 -5.64 6.31 -0.62
N MET A 84 -5.44 7.42 0.09
CA MET A 84 -4.10 7.92 0.40
C MET A 84 -3.32 6.94 1.28
N TRP A 85 -4.01 6.24 2.19
CA TRP A 85 -3.41 5.16 2.98
C TRP A 85 -2.84 4.03 2.12
N GLN A 86 -3.54 3.68 1.05
CA GLN A 86 -3.17 2.60 0.15
C GLN A 86 -2.02 3.02 -0.78
N TYR A 87 -2.17 4.17 -1.44
CA TYR A 87 -1.14 4.73 -2.31
C TYR A 87 0.16 5.11 -1.58
N SER A 88 0.14 5.25 -0.24
CA SER A 88 1.37 5.54 0.53
C SER A 88 2.43 4.44 0.42
N TRP A 89 2.04 3.22 0.03
CA TRP A 89 2.95 2.07 -0.10
C TRP A 89 3.44 1.84 -1.53
N TYR A 90 2.95 2.63 -2.51
CA TYR A 90 3.17 2.40 -3.94
C TYR A 90 4.64 2.59 -4.38
N GLY A 91 5.43 3.36 -3.62
CA GLY A 91 6.88 3.55 -3.84
C GLY A 91 7.73 2.33 -3.45
N SER A 92 7.31 1.12 -3.85
CA SER A 92 7.96 -0.15 -3.48
C SER A 92 9.33 -0.35 -4.13
N ASN A 93 9.68 0.46 -5.14
CA ASN A 93 11.03 0.56 -5.66
C ASN A 93 12.05 1.17 -4.67
N ASP A 94 11.58 1.90 -3.64
CA ASP A 94 12.42 2.56 -2.62
C ASP A 94 11.83 2.41 -1.20
N VAL A 95 11.69 1.16 -0.74
CA VAL A 95 11.14 0.86 0.61
C VAL A 95 11.96 1.52 1.72
N ASN A 96 13.28 1.60 1.58
CA ASN A 96 14.14 2.26 2.57
C ASN A 96 13.89 3.77 2.62
N GLY A 97 13.81 4.45 1.46
CA GLY A 97 13.47 5.87 1.41
C GLY A 97 12.06 6.15 1.95
N LEU A 98 11.10 5.26 1.71
CA LEU A 98 9.77 5.35 2.32
C LEU A 98 9.83 5.19 3.85
N MET A 99 10.63 4.25 4.34
CA MET A 99 10.84 4.03 5.78
C MET A 99 11.44 5.26 6.45
N ASP A 100 12.43 5.90 5.83
CA ASP A 100 13.04 7.13 6.33
C ASP A 100 12.01 8.26 6.43
N LEU A 101 11.16 8.41 5.41
CA LEU A 101 10.09 9.40 5.40
C LEU A 101 9.05 9.16 6.51
N MET A 102 8.75 7.90 6.79
CA MET A 102 7.82 7.50 7.86
C MET A 102 8.41 7.65 9.27
N GLY A 103 9.68 8.01 9.41
CA GLY A 103 10.34 8.18 10.71
C GLY A 103 11.09 6.94 11.18
N GLY A 104 11.65 6.17 10.24
CA GLY A 104 12.42 4.96 10.50
C GLY A 104 11.54 3.71 10.68
N LYS A 105 12.15 2.63 11.16
CA LYS A 105 11.49 1.32 11.34
C LYS A 105 10.25 1.42 12.24
N GLU A 106 10.35 2.17 13.33
CA GLU A 106 9.26 2.34 14.30
C GLU A 106 8.08 3.08 13.68
N GLY A 107 8.34 4.16 12.93
CA GLY A 107 7.28 4.93 12.29
C GLY A 107 6.58 4.16 11.17
N MET A 108 7.34 3.43 10.34
CA MET A 108 6.77 2.55 9.31
C MET A 108 6.01 1.37 9.94
N LEU A 109 6.50 0.80 11.05
CA LEU A 109 5.79 -0.25 11.79
C LEU A 109 4.44 0.25 12.29
N GLU A 110 4.40 1.41 12.97
CA GLU A 110 3.14 1.98 13.46
C GLU A 110 2.17 2.30 12.31
N ALA A 111 2.68 2.79 11.17
CA ALA A 111 1.87 3.03 9.97
C ALA A 111 1.29 1.74 9.37
N LEU A 112 2.07 0.65 9.30
CA LEU A 112 1.58 -0.66 8.88
C LEU A 112 0.53 -1.21 9.86
N GLN A 113 0.79 -1.16 11.17
CA GLN A 113 -0.18 -1.60 12.19
C GLN A 113 -1.49 -0.78 12.11
N TYR A 114 -1.39 0.50 11.78
CA TYR A 114 -2.55 1.35 11.54
C TYR A 114 -3.32 0.92 10.28
N LEU A 115 -2.62 0.70 9.16
CA LEU A 115 -3.22 0.22 7.90
C LEU A 115 -4.02 -1.07 8.10
N PHE A 116 -3.48 -1.99 8.90
CA PHE A 116 -4.08 -3.29 9.20
C PHE A 116 -5.08 -3.28 10.37
N GLY A 117 -5.42 -2.10 10.91
CA GLY A 117 -6.43 -1.97 11.96
C GLY A 117 -6.05 -2.61 13.30
N GLU A 118 -4.77 -2.80 13.60
CA GLU A 118 -4.33 -3.49 14.83
C GLU A 118 -4.69 -2.74 16.12
N HIS A 119 -5.02 -1.45 16.01
CA HIS A 119 -5.45 -0.63 17.14
C HIS A 119 -6.93 -0.86 17.53
N ASP A 120 -7.74 -1.46 16.65
CA ASP A 120 -9.15 -1.75 16.89
C ASP A 120 -9.61 -2.97 16.07
N PRO A 121 -9.13 -4.19 16.42
CA PRO A 121 -9.28 -5.39 15.58
C PRO A 121 -10.72 -5.91 15.43
N ASP A 122 -11.63 -5.49 16.31
CA ASP A 122 -13.05 -5.86 16.26
C ASP A 122 -13.89 -4.88 15.42
N ASN A 123 -13.28 -3.79 14.97
CA ASN A 123 -13.92 -2.77 14.15
C ASN A 123 -13.43 -2.85 12.70
N GLY A 124 -14.27 -3.36 11.80
CA GLY A 124 -13.91 -3.46 10.38
C GLY A 124 -13.53 -2.14 9.72
N SER A 125 -14.03 -1.00 10.21
CA SER A 125 -13.65 0.32 9.67
C SER A 125 -12.22 0.75 9.99
N ALA A 126 -11.55 0.05 10.91
CA ALA A 126 -10.13 0.23 11.20
C ALA A 126 -9.22 -0.47 10.18
N MET A 127 -9.75 -1.44 9.42
CA MET A 127 -9.01 -2.08 8.32
C MET A 127 -9.01 -1.14 7.11
N LEU A 128 -7.81 -0.67 6.75
CA LEU A 128 -7.60 0.22 5.60
C LEU A 128 -6.88 -0.47 4.44
N HIS A 129 -6.20 -1.60 4.69
CA HIS A 129 -5.72 -2.48 3.63
C HIS A 129 -6.90 -3.09 2.89
N ASN A 130 -6.88 -3.02 1.55
CA ASN A 130 -7.84 -3.65 0.67
C ASN A 130 -7.17 -4.76 -0.14
N ALA A 131 -7.40 -6.00 0.25
CA ALA A 131 -6.88 -7.16 -0.48
C ALA A 131 -7.74 -7.54 -1.70
N ALA A 132 -8.82 -6.80 -1.98
CA ALA A 132 -9.72 -7.01 -3.11
C ALA A 132 -9.38 -6.13 -4.34
N ASN A 133 -8.30 -5.34 -4.29
CA ASN A 133 -7.83 -4.50 -5.40
C ASN A 133 -6.30 -4.39 -5.38
N GLU A 134 -5.69 -4.01 -6.51
CA GLU A 134 -4.26 -4.18 -6.77
C GLU A 134 -3.32 -3.15 -6.12
N VAL A 135 -3.86 -2.03 -5.65
CA VAL A 135 -3.09 -0.81 -5.33
C VAL A 135 -1.98 -1.06 -4.30
N GLU A 136 -2.20 -1.92 -3.31
CA GLU A 136 -1.26 -2.18 -2.22
C GLU A 136 -1.19 -3.65 -1.78
N LEU A 137 -1.37 -4.59 -2.72
CA LEU A 137 -1.32 -6.04 -2.46
C LEU A 137 -0.03 -6.51 -1.76
N HIS A 138 1.08 -5.79 -1.92
CA HIS A 138 2.37 -6.06 -1.29
C HIS A 138 2.47 -5.62 0.17
N ALA A 139 1.53 -4.81 0.67
CA ALA A 139 1.61 -4.21 2.01
C ALA A 139 1.82 -5.22 3.17
N PRO A 140 1.18 -6.41 3.20
CA PRO A 140 1.40 -7.39 4.26
C PRO A 140 2.86 -7.84 4.39
N TYR A 141 3.62 -7.80 3.30
CA TYR A 141 5.00 -8.27 3.25
C TYR A 141 6.00 -7.20 3.71
N LEU A 142 5.57 -5.94 3.81
CA LEU A 142 6.42 -4.83 4.27
C LEU A 142 6.79 -4.93 5.75
N PHE A 143 6.05 -5.71 6.55
CA PHE A 143 6.43 -5.99 7.93
C PHE A 143 7.82 -6.66 8.05
N ASN A 144 8.27 -7.38 7.02
CA ASN A 144 9.63 -7.93 6.97
C ASN A 144 10.71 -6.83 7.03
N PHE A 145 10.49 -5.71 6.34
CA PHE A 145 11.47 -4.60 6.25
C PHE A 145 11.63 -3.85 7.57
N VAL A 146 10.59 -3.83 8.40
CA VAL A 146 10.62 -3.21 9.74
C VAL A 146 10.98 -4.20 10.86
N GLY A 147 11.46 -5.40 10.52
CA GLY A 147 11.92 -6.39 11.50
C GLY A 147 10.78 -7.09 12.25
N ARG A 148 9.58 -7.15 11.67
CA ARG A 148 8.42 -7.86 12.21
C ARG A 148 7.91 -8.96 11.27
N PRO A 149 8.75 -9.94 10.88
CA PRO A 149 8.33 -11.01 9.99
C PRO A 149 7.21 -11.89 10.57
N ASP A 150 7.05 -11.92 11.89
CA ASP A 150 5.91 -12.55 12.57
C ASP A 150 4.56 -11.93 12.13
N LYS A 151 4.53 -10.61 11.89
CA LYS A 151 3.34 -9.91 11.41
C LYS A 151 3.06 -10.17 9.94
N THR A 152 4.09 -10.25 9.10
CA THR A 152 3.93 -10.73 7.70
C THR A 152 3.26 -12.09 7.69
N GLN A 153 3.81 -13.06 8.45
CA GLN A 153 3.28 -14.42 8.51
C GLN A 153 1.83 -14.45 9.00
N TYR A 154 1.53 -13.65 10.03
CA TYR A 154 0.17 -13.52 10.55
C TYR A 154 -0.78 -12.99 9.46
N TRP A 155 -0.52 -11.79 8.91
CA TRP A 155 -1.44 -11.13 7.99
C TRP A 155 -1.61 -11.88 6.68
N VAL A 156 -0.54 -12.41 6.09
CA VAL A 156 -0.61 -13.28 4.92
C VAL A 156 -1.49 -14.50 5.24
N ARG A 157 -1.26 -15.18 6.36
CA ARG A 157 -2.10 -16.34 6.69
C ARG A 157 -3.57 -15.98 6.92
N GLN A 158 -3.84 -14.82 7.54
CA GLN A 158 -5.21 -14.35 7.75
C GLN A 158 -5.90 -14.08 6.42
N ILE A 159 -5.31 -13.22 5.59
CA ILE A 159 -5.87 -12.75 4.31
C ILE A 159 -6.22 -13.92 3.39
N TYR A 160 -5.28 -14.85 3.18
CA TYR A 160 -5.48 -15.88 2.15
C TYR A 160 -6.21 -17.14 2.64
N THR A 161 -6.38 -17.35 3.96
CA THR A 161 -6.92 -18.63 4.47
C THR A 161 -7.98 -18.52 5.56
N ARG A 162 -8.21 -17.33 6.12
CA ARG A 162 -9.13 -17.08 7.24
C ARG A 162 -10.16 -16.03 6.87
N GLU A 163 -11.12 -15.82 7.77
CA GLU A 163 -12.01 -14.67 7.68
C GLU A 163 -11.29 -13.44 8.22
N THR A 164 -11.27 -12.38 7.42
CA THR A 164 -10.68 -11.09 7.75
C THR A 164 -11.69 -9.98 7.52
N TRP A 165 -11.46 -8.83 8.17
CA TRP A 165 -12.12 -7.61 7.74
C TRP A 165 -11.62 -7.26 6.34
N ASN A 166 -12.54 -7.09 5.41
CA ASN A 166 -12.29 -6.66 4.04
C ASN A 166 -13.02 -5.33 3.83
N THR A 167 -12.32 -4.35 3.27
CA THR A 167 -12.83 -3.00 2.99
C THR A 167 -12.93 -2.78 1.48
N GLY A 168 -13.30 -1.59 1.02
CA GLY A 168 -13.46 -1.29 -0.40
C GLY A 168 -14.90 -1.30 -0.91
N TYR A 169 -15.83 -1.83 -0.12
CA TYR A 169 -17.25 -1.85 -0.45
C TYR A 169 -17.96 -0.52 -0.20
N ALA A 170 -18.95 -0.23 -1.05
CA ALA A 170 -19.90 0.85 -0.79
C ALA A 170 -20.70 0.65 0.52
N SER A 171 -20.90 -0.60 0.94
CA SER A 171 -21.59 -0.98 2.19
C SER A 171 -20.73 -0.88 3.45
N GLY A 172 -19.43 -0.58 3.32
CA GLY A 172 -18.48 -0.64 4.43
C GLY A 172 -17.87 -2.03 4.63
N ALA A 173 -17.03 -2.16 5.66
CA ALA A 173 -16.23 -3.36 5.88
C ALA A 173 -17.07 -4.60 6.24
N VAL A 174 -16.68 -5.75 5.69
CA VAL A 174 -17.31 -7.06 5.93
C VAL A 174 -16.28 -8.06 6.45
N LYS A 175 -16.68 -8.99 7.32
CA LYS A 175 -15.79 -10.02 7.86
C LYS A 175 -16.05 -11.37 7.22
N GLU A 176 -15.20 -11.76 6.28
CA GLU A 176 -15.35 -13.03 5.55
C GLU A 176 -14.04 -13.45 4.88
N LYS A 177 -14.04 -14.64 4.26
CA LYS A 177 -12.88 -15.13 3.51
C LYS A 177 -12.73 -14.39 2.19
N LEU A 178 -11.52 -13.96 1.90
CA LEU A 178 -11.15 -13.35 0.62
C LEU A 178 -11.27 -14.35 -0.55
N TYR A 179 -10.85 -15.60 -0.33
CA TYR A 179 -10.89 -16.69 -1.31
C TYR A 179 -11.78 -17.84 -0.80
N ARG A 180 -12.69 -18.31 -1.66
CA ARG A 180 -13.62 -19.43 -1.40
C ARG A 180 -13.48 -20.49 -2.49
N LEU A 181 -13.57 -21.77 -2.10
CA LEU A 181 -13.69 -22.87 -3.05
C LEU A 181 -15.16 -23.04 -3.46
N ALA A 182 -15.66 -22.09 -4.23
CA ALA A 182 -17.06 -21.99 -4.65
C ALA A 182 -17.16 -21.21 -5.98
N PRO A 183 -18.29 -21.24 -6.69
CA PRO A 183 -18.49 -20.42 -7.90
C PRO A 183 -18.30 -18.91 -7.66
N ASP A 184 -18.69 -18.43 -6.47
CA ASP A 184 -18.41 -17.08 -5.92
C ASP A 184 -17.08 -17.06 -5.15
N GLY A 185 -16.02 -17.45 -5.87
CA GLY A 185 -14.70 -17.75 -5.30
C GLY A 185 -13.94 -16.54 -4.75
N TYR A 186 -14.27 -15.34 -5.22
CA TYR A 186 -13.69 -14.07 -4.75
C TYR A 186 -14.73 -13.25 -3.98
N LEU A 187 -14.25 -12.21 -3.32
CA LEU A 187 -15.07 -11.17 -2.74
C LEU A 187 -15.94 -10.46 -3.80
N GLU A 188 -17.08 -9.91 -3.37
CA GLU A 188 -17.85 -9.01 -4.24
C GLU A 188 -16.94 -7.85 -4.68
N THR A 189 -17.01 -7.46 -5.96
CA THR A 189 -16.12 -6.49 -6.65
C THR A 189 -14.64 -6.86 -6.80
N MET A 190 -14.19 -8.02 -6.31
CA MET A 190 -12.81 -8.47 -6.48
C MET A 190 -12.67 -9.20 -7.82
N ASP A 191 -12.32 -8.46 -8.86
CA ASP A 191 -11.96 -9.03 -10.15
C ASP A 191 -10.61 -9.77 -10.02
N ASP A 192 -10.45 -10.89 -10.74
CA ASP A 192 -9.19 -11.65 -10.73
C ASP A 192 -8.11 -10.95 -11.58
N ASP A 193 -8.51 -10.02 -12.44
CA ASP A 193 -7.67 -9.18 -13.30
C ASP A 193 -6.51 -9.93 -13.95
N ALA A 194 -6.86 -10.75 -14.95
CA ALA A 194 -5.93 -11.60 -15.70
C ALA A 194 -5.15 -12.61 -14.83
N GLY A 195 -5.74 -13.04 -13.70
CA GLY A 195 -5.15 -14.02 -12.79
C GLY A 195 -4.23 -13.40 -11.74
N THR A 196 -4.27 -12.08 -11.57
CA THR A 196 -3.51 -11.35 -10.55
C THR A 196 -3.86 -11.88 -9.16
N MET A 197 -5.15 -11.94 -8.80
CA MET A 197 -5.56 -12.40 -7.47
C MET A 197 -5.25 -13.90 -7.27
N ALA A 198 -5.49 -14.73 -8.28
CA ALA A 198 -5.06 -16.13 -8.27
C ALA A 198 -3.55 -16.26 -8.01
N MET A 199 -2.73 -15.44 -8.67
CA MET A 199 -1.27 -15.44 -8.48
C MET A 199 -0.88 -14.99 -7.07
N MET A 200 -1.56 -13.98 -6.51
CA MET A 200 -1.35 -13.56 -5.12
C MET A 200 -1.55 -14.72 -4.14
N PHE A 201 -2.60 -15.52 -4.33
CA PHE A 201 -2.83 -16.71 -3.52
C PHE A 201 -1.70 -17.75 -3.69
N VAL A 202 -1.26 -18.00 -4.93
CA VAL A 202 -0.17 -18.95 -5.21
C VAL A 202 1.14 -18.48 -4.54
N SER A 203 1.52 -17.22 -4.68
CA SER A 203 2.69 -16.62 -4.03
C SER A 203 2.63 -16.76 -2.50
N ALA A 204 1.48 -16.43 -1.91
CA ALA A 204 1.25 -16.58 -0.48
C ALA A 204 1.35 -18.04 -0.01
N ALA A 205 0.84 -19.00 -0.80
CA ALA A 205 0.93 -20.43 -0.50
C ALA A 205 2.37 -20.97 -0.61
N MET A 206 3.15 -20.46 -1.57
CA MET A 206 4.58 -20.78 -1.71
C MET A 206 5.42 -20.14 -0.60
N GLY A 207 4.92 -19.06 0.02
CA GLY A 207 5.65 -18.29 1.02
C GLY A 207 6.71 -17.37 0.41
N ILE A 208 6.59 -17.05 -0.88
CA ILE A 208 7.48 -16.14 -1.60
C ILE A 208 6.59 -15.16 -2.36
N PHE A 209 6.73 -13.88 -2.02
CA PHE A 209 6.09 -12.75 -2.66
C PHE A 209 7.17 -11.75 -3.05
#